data_AF-A0AA51IRL7-F1
#
_entry.id   AF-A0AA51IRL7-F1
#
_cell.length_a   1.000
_cell.length_b   1.000
_cell.length_c   1.000
_cell.angle_alpha   90.00
_cell.angle_beta   90.00
_cell.angle_gamma   90.00
#
_symmetry.space_group_name_H-M   'P 1'
#
loop_
_entity.id
_entity.type
_entity.pdbx_description
1 polymer ?
#
loop_
_entity_poly.entity_id
_entity_poly.type
_entity_poly.pdbx_seq_one_letter_code
_entity_poly.pdbx_strand_id
1 'polypeptide(L)' 'SPPKTSKASQAVRFFSPESAVTDYYKGQLSSALAAINLEEVSFVMYYAPWDAESQYLRGEFEKAASVLKDRV' A
#
# COMPACT_ATOMS: atom_id res chain seq x y z
N SER A 1 18.26 -5.66 -29.88
CA SER A 1 18.28 -4.76 -28.71
C SER A 1 18.28 -5.61 -27.45
N PRO A 2 19.08 -5.32 -26.41
CA PRO A 2 18.95 -5.99 -25.13
C PRO A 2 17.54 -5.76 -24.57
N PRO A 3 16.97 -6.69 -23.78
CA PRO A 3 15.73 -6.42 -23.07
C PRO A 3 15.95 -5.18 -22.18
N LYS A 4 15.11 -4.15 -22.34
CA LYS A 4 15.06 -3.01 -21.40
C LYS A 4 14.40 -3.43 -20.08
N THR A 5 14.74 -4.60 -19.55
CA THR A 5 14.23 -5.06 -18.26
C THR A 5 15.21 -4.58 -17.21
N SER A 6 14.95 -3.42 -16.62
CA SER A 6 15.58 -3.02 -15.36
C SER A 6 15.36 -4.13 -14.33
N LYS A 7 16.31 -4.34 -13.42
CA LYS A 7 16.11 -5.23 -12.27
C LYS A 7 14.76 -4.92 -11.62
N ALA A 8 13.96 -5.96 -11.35
CA ALA A 8 12.74 -5.80 -10.58
C ALA A 8 13.08 -5.06 -9.30
N SER A 9 12.41 -3.93 -9.05
CA SER A 9 12.67 -3.13 -7.87
C SER A 9 12.44 -3.98 -6.63
N GLN A 10 13.37 -3.87 -5.69
CA GLN A 10 13.34 -4.62 -4.45
C GLN A 10 12.05 -4.28 -3.68
N ALA A 11 11.48 -5.26 -2.98
CA ALA A 11 10.31 -5.04 -2.12
C ALA A 11 10.70 -4.11 -0.97
N VAL A 12 10.45 -2.81 -1.16
CA VAL A 12 10.67 -1.74 -0.19
C VAL A 12 9.34 -1.32 0.39
N ARG A 13 9.33 -0.95 1.67
CA ARG A 13 8.15 -0.37 2.31
C ARG A 13 7.78 0.92 1.58
N PHE A 14 6.49 1.09 1.35
CA PHE A 14 5.92 2.27 0.75
C PHE A 14 5.40 3.24 1.81
N PHE A 15 4.84 2.70 2.90
CA PHE A 15 4.42 3.46 4.07
C PHE A 15 5.39 3.27 5.25
N SER A 16 5.46 4.28 6.13
CA SER A 16 6.28 4.19 7.36
C SER A 16 5.72 3.13 8.31
N PRO A 17 6.54 2.42 9.10
CA PRO A 17 6.05 1.53 10.15
C PRO A 17 5.12 2.21 11.18
N GLU A 18 5.23 3.52 11.34
CA GLU A 18 4.41 4.36 12.23
C GLU A 18 3.17 4.94 11.53
N SER A 19 2.97 4.62 10.25
CA SER A 19 1.79 5.06 9.49
C SER A 19 0.52 4.37 10.00
N ALA A 20 -0.63 5.04 9.84
CA ALA A 20 -1.94 4.43 10.07
C ALA A 20 -2.31 3.39 9.00
N VAL A 21 -1.52 3.28 7.93
CA VAL A 21 -1.74 2.35 6.82
C VAL A 21 -0.91 1.09 7.02
N THR A 22 -1.57 -0.06 7.07
CA THR A 22 -0.89 -1.37 7.07
C THR A 22 -0.33 -1.69 5.68
N ASP A 23 1.00 -1.74 5.57
CA ASP A 23 1.69 -1.95 4.30
C ASP A 23 2.09 -3.42 4.06
N TYR A 24 1.47 -4.06 3.06
CA TYR A 24 1.75 -5.42 2.61
C TYR A 24 2.76 -5.49 1.44
N TYR A 25 3.84 -4.69 1.50
CA TYR A 25 4.86 -4.50 0.44
C TYR A 25 5.58 -5.76 -0.07
N LYS A 26 5.50 -6.91 0.64
CA LYS A 26 6.07 -8.19 0.19
C LYS A 26 5.11 -9.05 -0.63
N GLY A 27 3.96 -8.50 -1.03
CA GLY A 27 2.93 -9.26 -1.76
C GLY A 27 2.17 -10.23 -0.84
N GLN A 28 1.97 -9.85 0.42
CA GLN A 28 1.29 -10.66 1.44
C GLN A 28 -0.24 -10.65 1.26
N LEU A 29 -0.72 -10.97 0.06
CA LEU A 29 -2.13 -10.81 -0.33
C LEU A 29 -3.08 -11.64 0.53
N SER A 30 -2.73 -12.87 0.89
CA SER A 30 -3.56 -13.71 1.76
C SER A 30 -3.77 -13.06 3.14
N SER A 31 -2.73 -12.45 3.71
CA SER A 31 -2.82 -11.74 4.99
C SER A 31 -3.66 -10.48 4.87
N ALA A 32 -3.53 -9.74 3.75
CA ALA A 32 -4.37 -8.57 3.47
C ALA A 32 -5.84 -8.96 3.34
N LEU A 33 -6.16 -10.00 2.57
CA LEU A 33 -7.52 -10.49 2.40
C LEU A 33 -8.14 -10.99 3.71
N ALA A 34 -7.35 -11.67 4.55
CA ALA A 34 -7.80 -12.10 5.86
C ALA A 34 -8.19 -10.90 6.75
N ALA A 35 -7.41 -9.82 6.74
CA ALA A 35 -7.73 -8.59 7.49
C ALA A 35 -8.96 -7.88 6.90
N ILE A 36 -9.04 -7.76 5.56
CA ILE A 36 -10.16 -7.12 4.86
C ILE A 36 -11.49 -7.81 5.20
N ASN A 37 -11.51 -9.15 5.32
CA ASN A 37 -12.71 -9.91 5.63
C ASN A 37 -13.20 -9.77 7.08
N LEU A 38 -12.43 -9.15 7.97
CA LEU A 38 -12.83 -8.88 9.36
C LEU A 38 -13.58 -7.56 9.50
N GLU A 39 -13.47 -6.68 8.51
CA GLU A 39 -14.04 -5.33 8.54
C GLU A 39 -15.25 -5.22 7.61
N GLU A 40 -16.26 -4.43 7.99
CA GLU A 40 -17.41 -4.17 7.13
C GLU A 40 -17.02 -3.34 5.90
N VAL A 41 -16.07 -2.41 6.07
CA VAL A 41 -15.55 -1.55 5.01
C VAL A 41 -14.03 -1.49 5.12
N SER A 42 -13.35 -1.80 4.02
CA SER A 42 -11.90 -1.70 3.89
C SER A 42 -11.51 -0.76 2.77
N PHE A 43 -10.53 0.12 3.02
CA PHE A 43 -9.94 0.97 1.99
C PHE A 43 -8.55 0.45 1.61
N VAL A 44 -8.38 0.02 0.35
CA VAL A 44 -7.21 -0.73 -0.11
C VAL A 44 -6.56 -0.01 -1.29
N MET A 45 -5.25 0.22 -1.20
CA MET A 45 -4.44 0.76 -2.30
C MET A 45 -3.58 -0.35 -2.92
N TYR A 46 -3.79 -0.63 -4.21
CA TYR A 46 -2.83 -1.36 -5.02
C TYR A 46 -1.82 -0.36 -5.58
N TYR A 47 -0.53 -0.57 -5.31
CA TYR A 47 0.51 0.41 -5.66
C TYR A 47 1.78 -0.29 -6.18
N ALA A 48 2.64 0.49 -6.82
CA ALA A 48 4.04 0.12 -7.05
C ALA A 48 4.97 1.21 -6.52
N PRO A 49 6.05 0.88 -5.78
CA PRO A 49 6.93 1.90 -5.19
C PRO A 49 7.57 2.87 -6.21
N TRP A 50 7.73 2.44 -7.46
CA TRP A 50 8.32 3.21 -8.56
C TRP A 50 7.30 3.96 -9.41
N ASP A 51 6.00 3.76 -9.17
CA ASP A 51 4.95 4.39 -9.93
C ASP A 51 4.69 5.83 -9.45
N ALA A 52 4.61 6.77 -10.39
CA ALA A 52 4.54 8.20 -10.08
C ALA A 52 3.19 8.60 -9.45
N GLU A 53 2.09 8.03 -9.95
CA GLU A 53 0.75 8.30 -9.39
C GLU A 53 0.63 7.71 -7.98
N SER A 54 1.14 6.49 -7.78
CA SER A 54 1.22 5.86 -6.46
C SER A 54 1.95 6.78 -5.48
N GLN A 55 3.14 7.26 -5.84
CA GLN A 55 3.95 8.15 -4.99
C GLN A 55 3.22 9.46 -4.65
N TYR A 56 2.53 10.05 -5.64
CA TYR A 56 1.74 11.25 -5.46
C TYR A 56 0.56 11.03 -4.49
N LEU A 57 -0.17 9.93 -4.64
CA LEU A 57 -1.35 9.61 -3.83
C LEU A 57 -1.02 9.13 -2.42
N ARG A 58 0.20 8.67 -2.17
CA ARG A 58 0.63 8.11 -0.89
C ARG A 58 0.23 8.96 0.32
N GLY A 59 0.51 10.26 0.27
CA GLY A 59 0.22 11.18 1.38
C GLY A 59 -1.28 11.40 1.61
N GLU A 60 -2.08 11.45 0.54
CA GLU A 60 -3.53 11.58 0.64
C GLU A 60 -4.16 10.28 1.19
N PHE A 61 -3.60 9.13 0.84
CA PHE A 61 -4.03 7.85 1.38
C PHE A 61 -3.76 7.76 2.90
N GLU A 62 -2.60 8.24 3.38
CA GLU A 62 -2.32 8.32 4.82
C GLU A 62 -3.27 9.27 5.56
N LYS A 63 -3.63 10.41 4.95
CA LYS A 63 -4.63 11.33 5.51
C LYS A 63 -6.02 10.70 5.57
N ALA A 64 -6.42 9.97 4.52
CA ALA A 64 -7.69 9.26 4.53
C ALA A 64 -7.72 8.21 5.65
N ALA A 65 -6.65 7.44 5.81
CA ALA A 65 -6.52 6.46 6.89
C ALA A 65 -6.60 7.09 8.28
N SER A 66 -5.98 8.27 8.49
CA SER A 66 -6.02 8.96 9.78
C SER A 66 -7.42 9.49 10.13
N VAL A 67 -8.25 9.82 9.14
CA VAL A 67 -9.65 10.23 9.35
C VAL A 67 -10.57 9.03 9.56
N LEU A 68 -10.34 7.94 8.82
CA LEU A 68 -11.21 6.77 8.85
C LEU A 68 -10.98 5.90 10.09
N LYS A 69 -9.74 5.80 10.59
CA LYS A 69 -9.42 5.01 11.79
C LYS A 69 -10.20 5.42 13.05
N ASP A 70 -10.67 6.67 13.10
CA ASP A 70 -11.37 7.23 14.26
C ASP A 70 -12.90 7.13 14.10
N ARG A 71 -13.39 6.58 12.98
CA ARG A 71 -14.81 6.54 12.60
C ARG A 71 -15.40 5.13 12.55
N VAL A 72 -14.60 4.11 12.88
CA VAL A 72 -15.00 2.70 12.95
C VAL A 72 -14.85 2.20 14.38
#